data_AF-A0A3D5RYX2-F1
#
_entry.id   AF-A0A3D5RYX2-F1
#
_cell.length_a   1.000
_cell.length_b   1.000
_cell.length_c   1.000
_cell.angle_alpha   90.00
_cell.angle_beta   90.00
_cell.angle_gamma   90.00
#
_symmetry.space_group_name_H-M   'P 1'
#
loop_
_entity.id
_entity.type
_entity.pdbx_description
1 polymer ?
#
loop_
_entity_poly.entity_id
_entity_poly.type
_entity_poly.pdbx_seq_one_letter_code
_entity_poly.pdbx_strand_id
1 'polypeptide(L)'
;MKDKVALAKKETKAVTEKQTTVYQLIKDRHSLYANVLPNRADAHKFIQACLTAVKMSPRLQQCRQDSLLKAIMESARFGLEPNTPLSEAALVPYGDKVEFVIEY
;
A
#
# COMPACT_ATOMS: atom_id res chain seq x y z
N MET A 1 -7.78 38.42 49.36
CA MET A 1 -8.49 37.39 48.57
C MET A 1 -7.78 37.28 47.23
N LYS A 2 -6.92 36.25 47.09
CA LYS A 2 -7.10 35.10 46.17
C LYS A 2 -6.94 35.51 44.69
N ASP A 3 -5.71 35.53 44.18
CA ASP A 3 -5.01 34.41 43.55
C ASP A 3 -5.61 33.92 42.22
N LYS A 4 -4.84 34.15 41.15
CA LYS A 4 -4.66 33.30 39.96
C LYS A 4 -5.92 32.99 39.12
N VAL A 5 -6.05 33.73 38.02
CA VAL A 5 -6.76 33.26 36.82
C VAL A 5 -5.96 32.07 36.26
N ALA A 6 -6.40 30.87 36.64
CA ALA A 6 -5.84 29.62 36.18
C ALA A 6 -6.23 29.39 34.71
N LEU A 7 -5.20 29.29 33.89
CA LEU A 7 -5.19 28.80 32.52
C LEU A 7 -5.85 27.40 32.45
N ALA A 8 -7.09 27.33 31.98
CA ALA A 8 -7.76 26.06 31.72
C ALA A 8 -7.23 25.44 30.42
N LYS A 9 -6.18 24.63 30.54
CA LYS A 9 -5.74 23.69 29.50
C LYS A 9 -6.84 22.65 29.31
N LYS A 10 -7.58 22.70 28.19
CA LYS A 10 -8.41 21.60 27.73
C LYS A 10 -7.52 20.62 26.96
N GLU A 11 -7.32 19.46 27.55
CA GLU A 11 -6.59 18.33 26.99
C GLU A 11 -7.29 17.83 25.72
N THR A 12 -6.66 18.01 24.57
CA THR A 12 -6.99 17.29 23.35
C THR A 12 -6.55 15.84 23.53
N LYS A 13 -7.51 14.93 23.74
CA LYS A 13 -7.29 13.49 23.64
C LYS A 13 -6.76 13.18 22.23
N ALA A 14 -5.46 12.90 22.13
CA ALA A 14 -4.85 12.37 20.92
C ALA A 14 -5.46 10.99 20.65
N VAL A 15 -6.33 10.91 19.65
CA VAL A 15 -6.72 9.63 19.05
C VAL A 15 -5.45 9.06 18.47
N THR A 16 -4.95 7.97 19.05
CA THR A 16 -3.80 7.23 18.52
C THR A 16 -4.26 6.56 17.23
N GLU A 17 -4.21 7.28 16.11
CA GLU A 17 -4.32 6.68 14.78
C GLU A 17 -3.20 5.62 14.68
N LYS A 18 -3.58 4.34 14.75
CA LYS A 18 -2.65 3.26 14.44
C LYS A 18 -2.07 3.55 13.07
N GLN A 19 -0.77 3.83 13.01
CA GLN A 19 -0.06 4.00 11.75
C GLN A 19 -0.10 2.66 11.01
N THR A 20 -1.07 2.51 10.10
CA THR A 20 -1.20 1.33 9.25
C THR A 20 -0.01 1.30 8.29
N THR A 21 0.79 0.24 8.36
CA THR A 21 1.93 0.05 7.46
C THR A 21 1.44 -0.27 6.05
N VAL A 22 2.26 0.02 5.03
CA VAL A 22 1.99 -0.36 3.63
C VAL A 22 1.71 -1.86 3.50
N TYR A 23 2.42 -2.70 4.28
CA TYR A 23 2.19 -4.14 4.31
C TYR A 23 0.79 -4.51 4.79
N GLN A 24 0.31 -3.87 5.87
CA GLN A 24 -1.03 -4.09 6.38
C GLN A 24 -2.08 -3.60 5.39
N LEU A 25 -1.83 -2.43 4.79
CA LEU A 25 -2.66 -1.79 3.79
C LEU A 25 -2.90 -2.70 2.56
N ILE A 26 -1.87 -3.41 2.10
CA ILE A 26 -2.00 -4.39 1.01
C ILE A 26 -2.80 -5.60 1.50
N LYS A 27 -2.45 -6.19 2.65
CA LYS A 27 -3.14 -7.39 3.17
C LYS A 27 -4.64 -7.18 3.40
N ASP A 28 -5.03 -6.02 3.93
CA ASP A 28 -6.43 -5.69 4.26
C ASP A 28 -7.34 -5.61 3.03
N ARG A 29 -6.77 -5.48 1.81
CA ARG A 29 -7.50 -5.37 0.55
C ARG A 29 -7.66 -6.70 -0.18
N HIS A 30 -7.44 -7.84 0.48
CA HIS A 30 -7.50 -9.16 -0.16
C HIS A 30 -8.77 -9.38 -1.00
N SER A 31 -9.96 -9.08 -0.47
CA SER A 31 -11.23 -9.26 -1.19
C SER A 31 -11.32 -8.39 -2.44
N LEU A 32 -10.76 -7.18 -2.40
CA LEU A 32 -10.73 -6.28 -3.55
C LEU A 32 -9.86 -6.84 -4.67
N TYR A 33 -8.69 -7.38 -4.35
CA TYR A 33 -7.82 -8.03 -5.32
C TYR A 33 -8.48 -9.29 -5.89
N ALA A 34 -9.05 -10.14 -5.04
CA ALA A 34 -9.76 -11.34 -5.47
C ALA A 34 -10.90 -11.05 -6.45
N ASN A 35 -11.59 -9.92 -6.31
CA ASN A 35 -12.68 -9.52 -7.18
C ASN A 35 -12.23 -9.02 -8.56
N VAL A 36 -10.99 -8.54 -8.71
CA VAL A 36 -10.48 -7.99 -9.98
C VAL A 36 -9.54 -8.94 -10.70
N LEU A 37 -9.01 -9.94 -10.00
CA LEU A 37 -8.14 -10.95 -10.57
C LEU A 37 -8.90 -11.83 -11.58
N PRO A 38 -8.30 -12.18 -12.74
CA PRO A 38 -8.95 -12.99 -13.76
C PRO A 38 -9.12 -14.47 -13.32
N ASN A 39 -10.25 -15.07 -13.71
CA ASN A 39 -10.58 -16.51 -13.74
C ASN A 39 -9.57 -17.48 -13.07
N ARG A 40 -9.65 -17.63 -11.74
CA ARG A 40 -8.88 -18.55 -10.86
C ARG A 40 -7.48 -18.11 -10.45
N ALA A 41 -7.04 -16.89 -10.77
CA ALA A 41 -5.80 -16.38 -10.19
C ALA A 41 -5.90 -16.33 -8.65
N ASP A 42 -4.84 -16.78 -7.99
CA ASP A 42 -4.80 -16.94 -6.54
C ASP A 42 -4.45 -15.60 -5.88
N ALA A 43 -5.45 -14.98 -5.24
CA ALA A 43 -5.28 -13.70 -4.56
C ALA A 43 -4.21 -13.74 -3.46
N HIS A 44 -4.04 -14.87 -2.78
CA HIS A 44 -3.02 -15.00 -1.74
C HIS A 44 -1.61 -14.99 -2.35
N LYS A 45 -1.40 -15.70 -3.47
CA LYS A 45 -0.12 -15.66 -4.20
C LYS A 45 0.18 -14.26 -4.74
N PHE A 46 -0.82 -13.64 -5.37
CA PHE A 46 -0.70 -12.27 -5.87
C PHE A 46 -0.29 -11.29 -4.76
N ILE A 47 -0.96 -11.33 -3.61
CA ILE A 47 -0.62 -10.46 -2.47
C ILE A 47 0.81 -10.74 -1.97
N GLN A 48 1.23 -12.00 -1.90
CA GLN A 48 2.61 -12.33 -1.53
C GLN A 48 3.64 -11.78 -2.51
N ALA A 49 3.36 -11.82 -3.81
CA ALA A 49 4.20 -11.20 -4.83
C ALA A 49 4.31 -9.68 -4.60
N CYS A 50 3.19 -8.99 -4.38
CA CYS A 50 3.20 -7.55 -4.06
C CYS A 50 3.98 -7.21 -2.78
N LEU A 51 3.79 -7.99 -1.71
CA LEU A 51 4.53 -7.79 -0.46
C LEU A 51 6.03 -8.01 -0.66
N THR A 52 6.40 -8.98 -1.49
CA THR A 52 7.80 -9.26 -1.87
C THR A 52 8.38 -8.09 -2.67
N ALA A 53 7.66 -7.56 -3.65
CA ALA A 53 8.08 -6.39 -4.43
C ALA A 53 8.34 -5.17 -3.53
N VAL A 54 7.42 -4.87 -2.61
CA VAL A 54 7.57 -3.77 -1.63
C VAL A 54 8.74 -4.00 -0.65
N LYS A 55 9.03 -5.26 -0.31
CA LYS A 55 10.16 -5.62 0.54
C LYS A 55 11.51 -5.46 -0.19
N MET A 56 11.56 -5.89 -1.45
CA MET A 56 12.77 -5.85 -2.28
C MET A 56 13.09 -4.44 -2.79
N SER A 57 12.08 -3.56 -2.90
CA SER A 57 12.25 -2.17 -3.31
C SER A 57 11.81 -1.21 -2.20
N PRO A 58 12.73 -0.81 -1.28
CA PRO A 58 12.44 0.14 -0.20
C PRO A 58 11.87 1.48 -0.70
N ARG A 59 12.19 1.87 -1.94
CA ARG A 59 11.63 3.07 -2.58
C ARG A 59 10.11 3.02 -2.71
N LEU A 60 9.51 1.85 -2.95
CA LEU A 60 8.05 1.71 -3.04
C LEU A 60 7.35 2.07 -1.72
N GLN A 61 8.02 1.90 -0.58
CA GLN A 61 7.48 2.26 0.74
C GLN A 61 7.54 3.78 1.00
N GLN A 62 8.38 4.50 0.27
CA GLN A 62 8.55 5.95 0.39
C GLN A 62 7.59 6.71 -0.53
N CYS A 63 7.04 6.04 -1.55
CA CYS A 63 6.02 6.60 -2.42
C CYS A 63 4.67 6.74 -1.71
N ARG A 64 3.81 7.58 -2.30
CA ARG A 64 2.47 7.85 -1.80
C ARG A 64 1.60 6.60 -1.89
N GLN A 65 0.92 6.28 -0.80
CA GLN A 65 0.18 5.02 -0.63
C GLN A 65 -0.92 4.83 -1.68
N ASP A 66 -1.63 5.89 -2.05
CA ASP A 66 -2.67 5.89 -3.10
C ASP A 66 -2.11 5.43 -4.45
N SER A 67 -0.94 5.93 -4.85
CA SER A 67 -0.29 5.58 -6.12
C SER A 67 0.17 4.12 -6.14
N LEU A 68 0.76 3.64 -5.04
CA LEU A 68 1.15 2.24 -4.89
C LEU A 68 -0.05 1.30 -4.99
N LEU A 69 -1.13 1.61 -4.26
CA LEU A 69 -2.34 0.80 -4.28
C LEU A 69 -3.03 0.83 -5.65
N LYS A 70 -3.03 1.98 -6.33
CA LYS A 70 -3.53 2.09 -7.70
C LYS A 70 -2.74 1.16 -8.64
N ALA A 71 -1.41 1.21 -8.60
CA ALA A 71 -0.55 0.38 -9.43
C ALA A 71 -0.74 -1.13 -9.15
N ILE A 72 -0.85 -1.52 -7.87
CA ILE A 72 -1.17 -2.91 -7.48
C ILE A 72 -2.55 -3.33 -8.01
N MET A 73 -3.56 -2.46 -7.94
CA MET A 73 -4.89 -2.76 -8.48
C MET A 73 -4.89 -2.92 -10.00
N GLU A 74 -4.11 -2.10 -10.71
CA GLU A 74 -3.93 -2.22 -12.16
C GLU A 74 -3.27 -3.56 -12.50
N SER A 75 -2.16 -3.90 -11.84
CA SER A 75 -1.50 -5.22 -11.90
C SER A 75 -2.47 -6.39 -11.67
N ALA A 76 -3.32 -6.29 -10.65
CA ALA A 76 -4.31 -7.32 -10.33
C ALA A 76 -5.32 -7.54 -11.46
N ARG A 77 -5.78 -6.48 -12.15
CA ARG A 77 -6.73 -6.61 -13.27
C ARG A 77 -6.15 -7.38 -14.45
N PHE A 78 -4.84 -7.30 -14.66
CA PHE A 78 -4.15 -8.09 -15.69
C PHE A 78 -3.77 -9.49 -15.21
N GLY A 79 -3.90 -9.79 -13.92
CA GLY A 79 -3.42 -11.04 -13.33
C GLY A 79 -1.89 -11.18 -13.34
N LEU A 80 -1.17 -10.08 -13.54
CA LEU A 80 0.29 -10.07 -13.61
C LEU A 80 0.87 -9.77 -12.24
N GLU A 81 1.69 -10.68 -11.72
CA GLU A 81 2.42 -10.48 -10.47
C GLU A 81 3.59 -9.50 -10.71
N PRO A 82 3.72 -8.43 -9.92
CA PRO A 82 4.76 -7.44 -10.14
C PRO A 82 6.13 -7.91 -9.64
N ASN A 83 7.19 -7.50 -10.35
CA ASN A 83 8.59 -7.68 -9.99
C ASN A 83 8.97 -9.16 -9.74
N THR A 84 8.34 -10.08 -10.48
CA THR A 84 8.71 -11.49 -10.50
C THR A 84 10.00 -11.68 -11.31
N PRO A 85 10.72 -12.82 -11.15
CA PRO A 85 11.91 -13.11 -11.95
C PRO A 85 11.66 -13.21 -13.46
N LEU A 86 10.41 -13.43 -13.88
CA LEU A 86 10.02 -13.45 -15.29
C LEU A 86 9.98 -12.04 -15.90
N SER A 87 9.93 -10.99 -15.07
CA SER A 87 9.89 -9.59 -15.51
C SER A 87 8.80 -9.33 -16.56
N GLU A 88 7.60 -9.87 -16.34
CA GLU A 88 6.42 -9.60 -17.21
C GLU A 88 5.71 -8.30 -16.80
N ALA A 89 5.93 -7.86 -15.55
CA ALA A 89 5.42 -6.60 -15.05
C ALA A 89 6.20 -6.11 -13.83
N ALA A 90 6.16 -4.80 -13.60
CA ALA A 90 6.84 -4.15 -12.48
C ALA A 90 6.02 -3.00 -11.86
N LEU A 91 6.26 -2.78 -10.57
CA LEU A 91 5.93 -1.53 -9.87
C LEU A 91 7.17 -0.64 -9.88
N VAL A 92 7.09 0.47 -10.60
CA VAL A 92 8.21 1.38 -10.82
C VAL A 92 7.97 2.70 -10.06
N PRO A 93 8.88 3.10 -9.17
CA PRO A 93 8.78 4.39 -8.48
C PRO A 93 9.25 5.55 -9.38
N TYR A 94 8.40 6.56 -9.54
CA TYR A 94 8.68 7.82 -10.22
C TYR A 94 8.42 9.00 -9.28
N GLY A 95 9.50 9.54 -8.70
CA GLY A 95 9.40 10.56 -7.65
C GLY A 95 8.67 10.00 -6.42
N ASP A 96 7.56 10.64 -6.05
CA ASP A 96 6.68 10.19 -4.95
C ASP A 96 5.57 9.23 -5.41
N LYS A 97 5.49 8.90 -6.70
CA LYS A 97 4.44 8.04 -7.27
C LYS A 97 4.96 6.65 -7.63
N VAL A 98 4.06 5.69 -7.71
CA VAL A 98 4.30 4.36 -8.28
C VAL A 98 3.47 4.20 -9.54
N GLU A 99 4.09 3.66 -10.59
CA GLU A 99 3.42 3.26 -11.82
C GLU A 99 3.53 1.74 -12.00
N PHE A 100 2.46 1.16 -12.52
CA PHE A 100 2.46 -0.22 -12.99
C PHE A 100 2.91 -0.24 -14.45
N VAL A 101 3.92 -1.05 -14.76
CA VAL A 101 4.47 -1.20 -16.10
C VAL A 101 4.38 -2.67 -16.50
N ILE A 102 3.91 -2.92 -17.72
CA ILE A 102 4.00 -4.23 -18.36
C ILE A 102 5.33 -4.28 -19.10
N GLU A 103 6.09 -5.33 -18.84
CA GLU A 103 7.41 -5.58 -19.41
C GLU A 103 7.29 -6.74 -20.44
N TYR A 104 8.07 -6.70 -21.52
CA TYR A 104 8.06 -7.69 -22.61
C TYR A 104 9.46 -8.24 -22.87
#